data_AF-A0A381RE07-F1
#
_entry.id   AF-A0A381RE07-F1
#
_cell.length_a   1.000
_cell.length_b   1.000
_cell.length_c   1.000
_cell.angle_alpha   90.00
_cell.angle_beta   90.00
_cell.angle_gamma   90.00
#
_symmetry.space_group_name_H-M   'P 1'
#
loop_
_entity.id
_entity.type
_entity.pdbx_description
1 polymer ?
#
loop_
_entity_poly.entity_id
_entity_poly.type
_entity_poly.pdbx_seq_one_letter_code
_entity_poly.pdbx_strand_id
1 'polypeptide(L)'
;MAAASFVGLIWRIKLAHTVSISAAPVGAWLTFLALLTGSIWGRPMWGTWWEWGDPRLTSELIMFFLYIGFIALHSSVDDLKKADRAGAILILVGAINVPIIHFSVEWWSSLHQGPTLFRADGPSIDPSMLYPLVLMILGFCFYFCALILIRIRGEILYRQQNTNWVRNLIARENYE
;
A
#
# COMPACT_ATOMS: atom_id res chain seq x y z
N MET A 1 -3.40 -5.46 -2.41
CA MET A 1 -2.83 -6.48 -1.48
C MET A 1 -3.89 -7.36 -0.85
N ALA A 2 -4.95 -6.83 -0.23
CA ALA A 2 -6.00 -7.63 0.41
C ALA A 2 -6.67 -8.63 -0.57
N ALA A 3 -7.12 -8.15 -1.74
CA ALA A 3 -7.68 -9.02 -2.77
C ALA A 3 -6.70 -10.12 -3.23
N ALA A 4 -5.43 -9.78 -3.46
CA ALA A 4 -4.41 -10.74 -3.84
C ALA A 4 -4.14 -11.77 -2.72
N SER A 5 -4.13 -11.33 -1.46
CA SER A 5 -3.96 -12.21 -0.29
C SER A 5 -5.15 -13.15 -0.11
N PHE A 6 -6.37 -12.65 -0.27
CA PHE A 6 -7.59 -13.45 -0.30
C PHE A 6 -7.53 -14.51 -1.41
N VAL A 7 -7.21 -14.09 -2.63
CA VAL A 7 -7.09 -14.99 -3.78
C VAL A 7 -6.00 -16.05 -3.55
N GLY A 8 -4.85 -15.63 -3.01
CA GLY A 8 -3.72 -16.51 -2.71
C GLY A 8 -4.01 -17.52 -1.60
N LEU A 9 -4.87 -17.19 -0.62
CA LEU A 9 -5.27 -18.11 0.44
C LEU A 9 -6.28 -19.15 -0.05
N ILE A 10 -7.32 -18.71 -0.77
CA ILE A 10 -8.43 -19.59 -1.19
C ILE A 10 -8.01 -20.47 -2.36
N TRP A 11 -7.54 -19.87 -3.45
CA TRP A 11 -7.22 -20.59 -4.69
C TRP A 11 -5.75 -21.02 -4.77
N ARG A 12 -4.93 -20.70 -3.76
CA ARG A 12 -3.52 -21.11 -3.69
C ARG A 12 -2.69 -20.64 -4.89
N ILE A 13 -3.08 -19.51 -5.49
CA ILE A 13 -2.39 -18.90 -6.63
C ILE A 13 -1.11 -18.24 -6.13
N LYS A 14 0.05 -18.81 -6.48
CA LYS A 14 1.38 -18.32 -6.05
C LYS A 14 1.63 -16.87 -6.46
N LEU A 15 1.19 -16.48 -7.66
CA LEU A 15 1.33 -15.11 -8.17
C LEU A 15 0.62 -14.09 -7.28
N ALA A 16 -0.47 -14.46 -6.62
CA ALA A 16 -1.21 -13.55 -5.76
C ALA A 16 -0.40 -13.17 -4.51
N HIS A 17 0.36 -14.11 -3.95
CA HIS A 17 1.30 -13.83 -2.85
C HIS A 17 2.48 -12.97 -3.30
N THR A 18 2.98 -13.20 -4.53
CA THR A 18 4.00 -12.35 -5.16
C THR A 18 3.52 -10.90 -5.26
N VAL A 19 2.29 -10.66 -5.71
CA VAL A 19 1.72 -9.29 -5.75
C VAL A 19 1.71 -8.65 -4.35
N SER A 20 1.32 -9.40 -3.32
CA SER A 20 1.28 -8.88 -1.94
C SER A 20 2.65 -8.46 -1.43
N ILE A 21 3.67 -9.33 -1.54
CA ILE A 21 5.02 -9.01 -1.04
C ILE A 21 5.71 -7.93 -1.87
N SER A 22 5.45 -7.87 -3.18
CA SER A 22 6.02 -6.83 -4.05
C SER A 22 5.41 -5.46 -3.77
N ALA A 23 4.12 -5.38 -3.43
CA ALA A 23 3.43 -4.12 -3.15
C ALA A 23 3.76 -3.54 -1.77
N ALA A 24 4.07 -4.37 -0.78
CA ALA A 24 4.21 -3.92 0.61
C ALA A 24 5.28 -2.83 0.83
N PRO A 25 6.51 -2.93 0.30
CA PRO A 25 7.52 -1.89 0.50
C PRO A 25 7.14 -0.56 -0.16
N VAL A 26 6.48 -0.61 -1.32
CA VAL A 26 6.03 0.60 -2.02
C VAL A 26 4.90 1.27 -1.22
N GLY A 27 3.94 0.48 -0.73
CA GLY A 27 2.87 0.98 0.15
C GLY A 27 3.43 1.59 1.44
N ALA A 28 4.41 0.93 2.08
CA ALA A 28 5.07 1.44 3.29
C ALA A 28 5.72 2.80 3.05
N TRP A 29 6.45 2.96 1.94
CA TRP A 29 7.09 4.23 1.57
C TRP A 29 6.08 5.34 1.30
N LEU A 30 5.01 5.04 0.55
CA LEU A 30 3.97 6.04 0.29
C LEU A 30 3.25 6.47 1.57
N THR A 31 2.95 5.53 2.47
CA THR A 31 2.33 5.80 3.77
C THR A 31 3.26 6.65 4.65
N PHE A 32 4.55 6.30 4.70
CA PHE A 32 5.56 7.09 5.41
C PHE A 32 5.67 8.52 4.87
N LEU A 33 5.73 8.67 3.55
CA LEU A 33 5.80 9.98 2.90
C LEU A 33 4.52 10.79 3.14
N ALA A 34 3.35 10.16 3.14
CA ALA A 34 2.09 10.82 3.49
C ALA A 34 2.11 11.35 4.93
N LEU A 35 2.57 10.54 5.89
CA LEU A 35 2.72 10.96 7.29
C LEU A 35 3.73 12.11 7.44
N LEU A 36 4.91 11.99 6.82
CA LEU A 36 5.97 12.98 6.92
C LEU A 36 5.58 14.31 6.27
N THR A 37 5.12 14.27 5.01
CA THR A 37 4.74 15.48 4.28
C THR A 37 3.45 16.09 4.84
N GLY A 38 2.51 15.27 5.30
CA GLY A 38 1.32 15.71 6.02
C GLY A 38 1.66 16.43 7.31
N SER A 39 2.64 15.93 8.08
CA SER A 39 3.12 16.60 9.30
C SER A 39 3.79 17.95 9.00
N ILE A 40 4.63 18.01 7.96
CA ILE A 40 5.26 19.25 7.50
C ILE A 40 4.21 20.28 7.08
N TRP A 41 3.17 19.86 6.39
CA TRP A 41 2.07 20.73 5.99
C TRP A 41 1.15 21.09 7.16
N GLY A 42 0.95 20.19 8.13
CA GLY A 42 0.10 20.40 9.30
C GLY A 42 0.61 21.52 10.21
N ARG A 43 1.94 21.69 10.32
CA ARG A 43 2.54 22.72 11.19
C ARG A 43 2.08 24.15 10.85
N PRO A 44 2.17 24.65 9.60
CA PRO A 44 1.67 25.98 9.26
C PRO A 44 0.13 26.08 9.25
N MET A 45 -0.60 24.97 9.01
CA MET A 45 -2.06 25.01 8.85
C MET A 45 -2.83 24.91 10.16
N TRP A 46 -2.34 24.10 11.10
CA TRP A 46 -3.02 23.81 12.37
C TRP A 46 -2.17 24.09 13.60
N GLY A 47 -0.94 24.60 13.41
CA GLY A 47 -0.04 24.94 14.50
C GLY A 47 0.61 23.72 15.18
N THR A 48 0.40 22.50 14.68
CA THR A 48 0.99 21.26 15.24
C THR A 48 1.49 20.32 14.15
N TRP A 49 2.52 19.53 14.47
CA TRP A 49 3.04 18.47 13.61
C TRP A 49 2.20 17.19 13.69
N TRP A 50 1.45 17.02 14.79
CA TRP A 50 0.68 15.82 15.08
C TRP A 50 -0.48 16.12 16.04
N GLU A 51 -1.59 15.39 15.89
CA GLU A 51 -2.73 15.43 16.80
C GLU A 51 -3.19 14.00 17.07
N TRP A 52 -3.00 13.54 18.31
CA TRP A 52 -3.38 12.19 18.72
C TRP A 52 -4.89 11.98 18.74
N GLY A 53 -5.66 13.05 18.96
CA GLY A 53 -7.12 13.01 18.91
C GLY A 53 -7.69 12.89 17.49
N ASP A 54 -6.86 13.01 16.44
CA ASP A 54 -7.32 12.88 15.06
C ASP A 54 -7.31 11.39 14.63
N PRO A 55 -8.49 10.77 14.41
CA PRO A 55 -8.58 9.36 14.08
C PRO A 55 -8.03 9.05 12.68
N ARG A 56 -8.00 10.02 11.76
CA ARG A 56 -7.42 9.84 10.42
C ARG A 56 -5.91 9.71 10.51
N LEU A 57 -5.27 10.60 11.28
CA LEU A 57 -3.82 10.55 11.48
C LEU A 57 -3.41 9.25 12.19
N THR A 58 -4.09 8.93 13.29
CA THR A 58 -3.77 7.72 14.07
C THR A 58 -4.00 6.43 13.27
N SER A 59 -5.09 6.34 12.50
CA SER A 59 -5.35 5.15 11.66
C SER A 59 -4.36 5.03 10.49
N GLU A 60 -3.89 6.14 9.91
CA GLU A 60 -2.83 6.12 8.90
C GLU A 60 -1.47 5.67 9.49
N LEU A 61 -1.14 6.09 10.72
CA LEU A 61 0.04 5.59 11.43
C LEU A 61 -0.07 4.08 11.72
N ILE A 62 -1.24 3.60 12.12
CA ILE A 62 -1.50 2.16 12.26
C ILE A 62 -1.31 1.44 10.92
N MET A 63 -1.77 2.03 9.81
CA MET A 63 -1.53 1.47 8.46
C MET A 63 -0.04 1.34 8.16
N PHE A 64 0.77 2.34 8.52
CA PHE A 64 2.22 2.27 8.36
C PHE A 64 2.82 1.10 9.16
N PHE A 65 2.42 0.94 10.42
CA PHE A 65 2.87 -0.20 11.22
C PHE A 65 2.38 -1.55 10.72
N LEU A 66 1.19 -1.63 10.12
CA LEU A 66 0.70 -2.86 9.46
C LEU A 66 1.57 -3.23 8.26
N TYR A 67 2.02 -2.26 7.46
CA TYR A 67 2.96 -2.52 6.38
C TYR A 67 4.30 -3.04 6.89
N ILE A 68 4.90 -2.39 7.89
CA ILE A 68 6.16 -2.81 8.49
C ILE A 68 6.00 -4.19 9.15
N GLY A 69 4.91 -4.42 9.87
CA GLY A 69 4.59 -5.70 10.50
C GLY A 69 4.46 -6.83 9.48
N PHE A 70 3.83 -6.58 8.33
CA PHE A 70 3.78 -7.56 7.25
C PHE A 70 5.16 -7.88 6.67
N ILE A 71 5.97 -6.85 6.38
CA ILE A 71 7.33 -7.04 5.84
C ILE A 71 8.18 -7.82 6.84
N ALA A 72 8.16 -7.44 8.12
CA ALA A 72 8.89 -8.10 9.18
C ALA A 72 8.46 -9.57 9.34
N LEU A 73 7.14 -9.83 9.44
CA LEU A 73 6.59 -11.17 9.58
C LEU A 73 6.96 -12.07 8.39
N HIS A 74 6.87 -11.55 7.17
CA HIS A 74 7.22 -12.33 5.98
C HIS A 74 8.72 -12.66 5.96
N SER A 75 9.57 -11.69 6.32
CA SER A 75 11.03 -11.86 6.36
C SER A 75 11.53 -12.76 7.49
N SER A 76 10.76 -12.93 8.57
CA SER A 76 11.16 -13.71 9.75
C SER A 76 10.85 -15.20 9.63
N VAL A 77 10.28 -15.66 8.51
CA VAL A 77 9.83 -17.05 8.31
C VAL A 77 10.56 -17.67 7.12
N ASP A 78 11.40 -18.68 7.38
CA ASP A 78 12.21 -19.34 6.34
C ASP A 78 11.36 -20.08 5.28
N ASP A 79 10.27 -20.72 5.70
CA ASP A 79 9.36 -21.40 4.78
C ASP A 79 8.47 -20.37 4.08
N LEU A 80 8.80 -20.08 2.82
CA LEU A 80 8.08 -19.11 1.99
C LEU A 80 6.56 -19.33 1.94
N LYS A 81 6.09 -20.59 1.95
CA LYS A 81 4.64 -20.87 1.92
C LYS A 81 3.99 -20.54 3.26
N LYS A 82 4.69 -20.77 4.37
CA LYS A 82 4.22 -20.36 5.70
C LYS A 82 4.24 -18.84 5.83
N ALA A 83 5.31 -18.19 5.37
CA ALA A 83 5.45 -16.73 5.33
C ALA A 83 4.31 -16.08 4.54
N ASP A 84 4.04 -16.57 3.32
CA ASP A 84 2.96 -16.09 2.46
C ASP A 84 1.58 -16.24 3.14
N ARG A 85 1.31 -17.37 3.80
CA ARG A 85 0.03 -17.59 4.49
C ARG A 85 -0.14 -16.69 5.72
N ALA A 86 0.88 -16.61 6.57
CA ALA A 86 0.84 -15.78 7.77
C ALA A 86 0.70 -14.29 7.40
N GLY A 87 1.49 -13.85 6.43
CA GLY A 87 1.42 -12.50 5.89
C GLY A 87 0.07 -12.18 5.23
N ALA A 88 -0.50 -13.12 4.47
CA ALA A 88 -1.82 -12.93 3.88
C ALA A 88 -2.92 -12.74 4.93
N ILE A 89 -2.88 -13.48 6.05
CA ILE A 89 -3.82 -13.30 7.17
C ILE A 89 -3.65 -11.90 7.77
N LEU A 90 -2.42 -11.47 8.04
CA LEU A 90 -2.15 -10.14 8.58
C LEU A 90 -2.65 -9.03 7.64
N ILE A 91 -2.45 -9.17 6.33
CA ILE A 91 -2.98 -8.22 5.34
C ILE A 91 -4.51 -8.16 5.41
N LEU A 92 -5.20 -9.30 5.52
CA LEU A 92 -6.66 -9.31 5.55
C LEU A 92 -7.22 -8.68 6.83
N VAL A 93 -6.59 -8.93 7.98
CA VAL A 93 -6.94 -8.26 9.23
C VAL A 93 -6.67 -6.75 9.12
N GLY A 94 -5.50 -6.38 8.62
CA GLY A 94 -5.13 -4.98 8.41
C GLY A 94 -6.02 -4.25 7.40
N ALA A 95 -6.63 -4.97 6.44
CA ALA A 95 -7.56 -4.39 5.47
C ALA A 95 -8.81 -3.78 6.12
N ILE A 96 -9.16 -4.19 7.35
CA ILE A 96 -10.22 -3.58 8.17
C ILE A 96 -9.88 -2.12 8.51
N ASN A 97 -8.60 -1.75 8.56
CA ASN A 97 -8.19 -0.37 8.82
C ASN A 97 -8.50 0.58 7.64
N VAL A 98 -8.61 0.05 6.40
CA VAL A 98 -8.92 0.86 5.21
C VAL A 98 -10.28 1.58 5.32
N PRO A 99 -11.41 0.90 5.62
CA PRO A 99 -12.68 1.60 5.83
C PRO A 99 -12.64 2.55 7.02
N ILE A 100 -11.88 2.24 8.09
CA ILE A 100 -11.71 3.16 9.23
C ILE A 100 -11.06 4.46 8.77
N ILE A 101 -9.96 4.39 8.01
CA ILE A 101 -9.29 5.58 7.45
C ILE A 101 -10.25 6.34 6.53
N HIS A 102 -10.93 5.66 5.61
CA HIS A 102 -11.79 6.29 4.62
C HIS A 102 -12.96 7.05 5.28
N PHE A 103 -13.71 6.38 6.15
CA PHE A 103 -14.88 6.96 6.80
C PHE A 103 -14.54 7.80 8.04
N SER A 104 -13.27 7.89 8.44
CA SER A 104 -12.85 8.75 9.55
C SER A 104 -13.25 10.22 9.38
N VAL A 105 -13.38 10.68 8.13
CA VAL A 105 -13.85 12.02 7.78
C VAL A 105 -15.34 12.26 8.08
N GLU A 106 -16.14 11.20 8.13
CA GLU A 106 -17.59 11.28 8.40
C GLU A 106 -17.91 10.91 9.84
N TRP A 107 -17.20 9.93 10.41
CA TRP A 107 -17.51 9.39 11.73
C TRP A 107 -17.04 10.25 12.90
N TRP A 108 -16.00 11.07 12.72
CA TRP A 108 -15.43 11.87 13.80
C TRP A 108 -15.13 13.31 13.37
N SER A 109 -15.31 14.23 14.33
CA SER A 109 -14.77 15.58 14.22
C SER A 109 -13.26 15.53 14.39
N SER A 110 -12.52 16.16 13.47
CA SER A 110 -11.07 16.18 13.53
C SER A 110 -10.50 17.54 13.08
N LEU A 111 -9.17 17.69 13.04
CA LEU A 111 -8.55 18.91 12.50
C LEU A 111 -8.80 19.07 11.00
N HIS A 112 -9.16 17.98 10.33
CA HIS A 112 -9.40 17.95 8.90
C HIS A 112 -10.81 18.42 8.59
N GLN A 113 -10.93 19.16 7.49
CA GLN A 113 -12.23 19.45 6.88
C GLN A 113 -12.94 18.17 6.42
N GLY A 114 -14.27 18.29 6.26
CA GLY A 114 -15.13 17.25 5.70
C GLY A 114 -14.81 16.89 4.23
N PRO A 115 -15.52 15.91 3.66
CA PRO A 115 -15.21 15.42 2.31
C PRO A 115 -15.63 16.45 1.25
N THR A 116 -14.77 16.63 0.25
CA THR A 116 -14.98 17.60 -0.85
C THR A 116 -15.03 16.97 -2.24
N LEU A 117 -14.53 15.73 -2.40
CA LEU A 117 -14.42 15.05 -3.69
C LEU A 117 -15.60 14.10 -3.96
N PHE A 118 -15.78 13.10 -3.10
CA PHE A 118 -16.86 12.12 -3.20
C PHE A 118 -17.99 12.51 -2.25
N ARG A 119 -19.04 13.11 -2.80
CA ARG A 119 -20.25 13.51 -2.07
C ARG A 119 -21.49 13.19 -2.92
N ALA A 120 -22.63 13.00 -2.27
CA ALA A 120 -23.90 12.67 -2.93
C ALA A 120 -24.41 13.81 -3.84
N ASP A 121 -24.11 15.06 -3.49
CA ASP A 121 -24.45 16.29 -4.20
C ASP A 121 -23.39 16.72 -5.24
N GLY A 122 -22.31 15.93 -5.40
CA GLY A 122 -21.19 16.23 -6.29
C GLY A 122 -20.00 16.91 -5.59
N PRO A 123 -18.85 17.07 -6.28
CA PRO A 123 -17.66 17.66 -5.68
C PRO A 123 -17.89 19.13 -5.31
N SER A 124 -17.52 19.51 -4.09
CA SER A 124 -17.59 20.90 -3.60
C SER A 124 -16.25 21.66 -3.72
N ILE A 125 -15.21 20.97 -4.19
CA ILE A 125 -13.86 21.51 -4.38
C ILE A 125 -13.80 22.39 -5.64
N ASP A 126 -13.08 23.51 -5.56
CA ASP A 126 -12.88 24.42 -6.69
C ASP A 126 -12.16 23.71 -7.86
N PRO A 127 -12.59 23.92 -9.12
CA PRO A 127 -11.95 23.31 -10.29
C PRO A 127 -10.43 23.52 -10.38
N SER A 128 -9.92 24.68 -9.92
CA SER A 128 -8.49 24.98 -9.89
C SER A 128 -7.69 24.06 -8.98
N MET A 129 -8.33 23.46 -7.97
CA MET A 129 -7.74 22.47 -7.07
C MET A 129 -8.08 21.04 -7.51
N LEU A 130 -9.27 20.83 -8.10
CA LEU A 130 -9.75 19.53 -8.53
C LEU A 130 -8.87 18.90 -9.62
N TYR A 131 -8.55 19.63 -10.69
CA TYR A 131 -7.80 19.06 -11.80
C TYR A 131 -6.37 18.65 -11.40
N PRO A 132 -5.58 19.48 -10.67
CA PRO A 132 -4.29 19.04 -10.16
C PRO A 132 -4.41 17.83 -9.24
N LEU A 133 -5.42 17.78 -8.36
CA LEU A 133 -5.64 16.65 -7.47
C LEU A 133 -5.88 15.34 -8.24
N VAL A 134 -6.80 15.34 -9.21
CA VAL A 134 -7.09 14.15 -10.02
C VAL A 134 -5.88 13.73 -10.84
N LEU A 135 -5.16 14.68 -11.43
CA LEU A 135 -3.93 14.39 -12.18
C LEU A 135 -2.88 13.72 -11.30
N MET A 136 -2.69 14.23 -10.07
CA MET A 136 -1.75 13.65 -9.12
C MET A 136 -2.19 12.28 -8.61
N ILE A 137 -3.48 12.05 -8.35
CA ILE A 137 -4.02 10.74 -7.98
C ILE A 137 -3.69 9.73 -9.09
N LEU A 138 -4.01 10.05 -10.34
CA LEU A 138 -3.73 9.18 -11.48
C LEU A 138 -2.21 8.95 -11.64
N GLY A 139 -1.41 10.01 -11.53
CA GLY A 139 0.05 9.94 -11.60
C GLY A 139 0.64 9.00 -10.54
N PHE A 140 0.23 9.13 -9.28
CA PHE A 140 0.67 8.24 -8.21
C PHE A 140 0.15 6.81 -8.39
N CYS A 141 -1.07 6.61 -8.91
CA CYS A 141 -1.57 5.28 -9.26
C CYS A 141 -0.71 4.61 -10.34
N PHE A 142 -0.40 5.31 -11.43
CA PHE A 142 0.47 4.78 -12.48
C PHE A 142 1.88 4.53 -11.99
N TYR A 143 2.44 5.44 -11.20
CA TYR A 143 3.75 5.28 -10.57
C TYR A 143 3.79 4.06 -9.66
N PHE A 144 2.80 3.90 -8.78
CA PHE A 144 2.65 2.73 -7.92
C PHE A 144 2.58 1.44 -8.76
N CYS A 145 1.70 1.41 -9.78
CA CYS A 145 1.58 0.27 -10.69
C CYS A 145 2.91 -0.07 -11.38
N ALA A 146 3.64 0.92 -11.89
CA ALA A 146 4.93 0.70 -12.53
C ALA A 146 5.96 0.09 -11.56
N LEU A 147 6.05 0.63 -10.34
CA LEU A 147 6.96 0.12 -9.31
C LEU A 147 6.62 -1.31 -8.90
N ILE A 148 5.35 -1.62 -8.65
CA ILE A 148 4.96 -2.97 -8.26
C ILE A 148 5.20 -3.97 -9.41
N LEU A 149 5.00 -3.58 -10.67
CA LEU A 149 5.27 -4.46 -11.82
C LEU A 149 6.75 -4.82 -11.90
N ILE A 150 7.65 -3.85 -11.70
CA ILE A 150 9.09 -4.09 -11.65
C ILE A 150 9.43 -5.05 -10.49
N ARG A 151 8.89 -4.81 -9.30
CA ARG A 151 9.11 -5.67 -8.14
C ARG A 151 8.54 -7.08 -8.31
N ILE A 152 7.37 -7.22 -8.92
CA ILE A 152 6.74 -8.51 -9.23
C ILE A 152 7.64 -9.32 -10.16
N ARG A 153 8.22 -8.70 -11.20
CA ARG A 153 9.17 -9.38 -12.10
C ARG A 153 10.37 -9.94 -11.33
N GLY A 154 10.98 -9.14 -10.47
CA GLY A 154 12.10 -9.58 -9.62
C GLY A 154 11.71 -10.71 -8.67
N GLU A 155 10.55 -10.59 -8.02
CA GLU A 155 10.05 -11.59 -7.09
C GLU A 155 9.71 -12.92 -7.77
N ILE A 156 9.17 -12.89 -8.99
CA ILE A 156 8.95 -14.11 -9.79
C ILE A 156 10.28 -14.81 -10.06
N LEU A 157 11.31 -14.08 -10.50
CA LEU A 157 12.63 -14.64 -10.77
C LEU A 157 13.25 -15.24 -9.50
N TYR A 158 13.18 -14.53 -8.38
CA TYR A 158 13.68 -15.02 -7.09
C TYR A 158 12.98 -16.32 -6.67
N ARG A 159 11.65 -16.37 -6.73
CA ARG A 159 10.86 -17.55 -6.36
C ARG A 159 11.05 -18.73 -7.32
N GLN A 160 11.38 -18.46 -8.58
CA GLN A 160 11.54 -19.47 -9.63
C GLN A 160 13.01 -19.75 -9.97
N GLN A 161 13.98 -19.28 -9.17
CA GLN A 161 15.42 -19.39 -9.45
C GLN A 161 15.90 -20.83 -9.73
N ASN A 162 15.24 -21.83 -9.14
CA ASN A 162 15.60 -23.24 -9.30
C ASN A 162 14.92 -23.94 -10.49
N THR A 163 14.14 -23.22 -11.28
CA THR A 163 13.44 -23.78 -12.45
C THR A 163 14.27 -23.68 -13.72
N ASN A 164 14.03 -24.62 -14.65
CA ASN A 164 14.80 -24.70 -15.90
C ASN A 164 14.65 -23.46 -16.78
N TRP A 165 13.49 -22.79 -16.77
CA TRP A 165 13.27 -21.60 -17.62
C TRP A 165 14.13 -20.40 -17.16
N VAL A 166 14.28 -20.19 -15.84
CA VAL A 166 15.17 -19.12 -15.32
C VAL A 166 16.62 -19.45 -15.62
N ARG A 167 17.04 -20.71 -15.42
CA ARG A 167 18.40 -21.15 -15.77
C ARG A 167 18.72 -20.93 -17.25
N ASN A 168 17.78 -21.26 -18.13
CA ASN A 168 17.93 -21.05 -19.57
C ASN A 168 17.95 -19.56 -19.96
N LEU A 169 17.19 -18.71 -19.26
CA LEU A 169 17.19 -17.26 -19.48
C LEU A 169 18.57 -16.66 -19.16
N ILE A 170 19.13 -17.00 -18.00
CA ILE A 170 20.47 -16.56 -17.58
C ILE A 170 21.54 -17.11 -18.54
N ALA A 171 21.42 -18.37 -18.96
CA ALA A 171 22.35 -18.95 -19.92
C ALA A 171 22.36 -18.17 -21.24
N ARG A 172 21.21 -17.76 -21.76
CA ARG A 172 21.11 -16.98 -23.01
C ARG A 172 21.75 -15.59 -22.90
N GLU A 173 21.52 -14.88 -21.80
CA GLU A 173 22.16 -13.56 -21.57
C GLU A 173 23.70 -13.65 -21.54
N ASN A 174 24.28 -14.78 -21.13
CA ASN A 174 25.74 -14.93 -21.13
C ASN A 174 26.36 -15.18 -22.52
N TYR A 175 25.54 -15.40 -23.55
CA TYR A 175 25.99 -15.66 -24.93
C TYR A 175 25.69 -14.49 -25.90
N GLU A 176 25.03 -13.43 -25.44
CA GLU A 176 24.81 -12.17 -26.18
C GLU A 176 25.77 -11.08 -25.70
#